data_AF-A0A662VDD5-F1
#
_entry.id   AF-A0A662VDD5-F1
#
_cell.length_a   1.000
_cell.length_b   1.000
_cell.length_c   1.000
_cell.angle_alpha   90.00
_cell.angle_beta   90.00
_cell.angle_gamma   90.00
#
_symmetry.space_group_name_H-M   'P 1'
#
loop_
_entity.id
_entity.type
_entity.pdbx_description
1 polymer ?
#
loop_
_entity_poly.entity_id
_entity_poly.type
_entity_poly.pdbx_seq_one_letter_code
_entity_poly.pdbx_strand_id
1 'polypeptide(L)' 'MWKKIRKIMKKIGLPVSAKEIGIPPEKIVEALTIAHKIRPERYTILGEKGLTREAAWRLVKETGII' A
#
# COMPACT_ATOMS: atom_id res chain seq x y z
N MET A 1 7.86 -12.88 -3.77
CA MET A 1 8.46 -12.18 -2.60
C MET A 1 7.41 -11.70 -1.59
N TRP A 2 6.44 -10.84 -1.94
CA TRP A 2 5.51 -10.21 -0.96
C TRP A 2 4.60 -11.18 -0.18
N LYS A 3 4.16 -12.29 -0.80
CA LYS A 3 3.30 -13.30 -0.15
C LYS A 3 3.96 -13.91 1.11
N LYS A 4 5.28 -14.09 1.10
CA LYS A 4 6.04 -14.63 2.25
C LYS A 4 6.06 -13.64 3.42
N ILE A 5 6.27 -12.35 3.13
CA ILE A 5 6.21 -11.26 4.12
C ILE A 5 4.81 -11.22 4.75
N ARG A 6 3.76 -11.21 3.92
CA ARG A 6 2.37 -11.22 4.40
C ARG A 6 2.07 -12.42 5.31
N LYS A 7 2.54 -13.62 4.96
CA LYS A 7 2.36 -14.84 5.77
C LYS A 7 3.05 -14.71 7.13
N ILE A 8 4.25 -14.14 7.18
CA ILE A 8 4.97 -13.90 8.43
C ILE A 8 4.24 -12.89 9.31
N MET A 9 3.83 -11.75 8.73
CA MET A 9 3.06 -10.71 9.46
C MET A 9 1.79 -11.29 10.09
N LYS A 10 1.00 -12.06 9.32
CA LYS A 10 -0.17 -12.77 9.86
C LYS A 10 0.20 -13.74 10.99
N LYS A 11 1.30 -14.49 10.86
CA LYS A 11 1.74 -15.48 11.87
C LYS A 11 2.09 -14.82 13.20
N ILE A 12 2.63 -13.61 13.19
CA ILE A 12 3.01 -12.86 14.41
C ILE A 12 1.90 -11.92 14.90
N GLY A 13 0.69 -11.97 14.31
CA GLY A 13 -0.46 -11.20 14.75
C GLY A 13 -0.51 -9.75 14.26
N LEU A 14 0.26 -9.38 13.24
CA LEU A 14 0.20 -8.04 12.65
C LEU A 14 -0.93 -7.93 11.62
N PRO A 15 -1.62 -6.77 11.54
CA PRO A 15 -2.65 -6.53 10.56
C PRO A 15 -2.05 -6.47 9.14
N VAL A 16 -2.79 -6.98 8.15
CA VAL A 16 -2.36 -7.05 6.75
C VAL A 16 -3.47 -6.64 5.77
N SER A 17 -4.49 -5.95 6.25
CA SER A 17 -5.61 -5.43 5.45
C SER A 17 -6.10 -4.09 6.03
N ALA A 18 -6.75 -3.31 5.17
CA ALA A 18 -7.34 -2.02 5.54
C ALA A 18 -8.41 -2.18 6.63
N LYS A 19 -9.17 -3.28 6.58
CA LYS A 19 -10.20 -3.64 7.58
C LYS A 19 -9.61 -3.84 8.97
N GLU A 20 -8.48 -4.54 9.09
CA GLU A 20 -7.84 -4.83 10.39
C GLU A 20 -7.30 -3.57 11.07
N ILE A 21 -6.98 -2.52 10.30
CA ILE A 21 -6.53 -1.22 10.84
C ILE A 21 -7.63 -0.16 10.85
N GLY A 22 -8.87 -0.49 10.45
CA GLY A 22 -10.01 0.44 10.48
C GLY A 22 -9.92 1.60 9.49
N ILE A 23 -9.18 1.47 8.39
CA ILE A 23 -9.02 2.53 7.38
C ILE A 23 -9.86 2.21 6.13
N PRO A 24 -10.64 3.18 5.59
CA PRO A 24 -11.36 2.98 4.34
C PRO A 24 -10.43 2.73 3.14
N PRO A 25 -10.79 1.85 2.19
CA PRO A 25 -10.03 1.60 0.96
C PRO A 25 -9.60 2.86 0.21
N GLU A 26 -10.47 3.85 0.12
CA GLU A 26 -10.25 5.10 -0.59
C GLU A 26 -9.10 5.90 0.01
N LYS A 27 -8.95 5.85 1.34
CA LYS A 27 -7.86 6.53 2.07
C LYS A 27 -6.52 5.82 1.86
N ILE A 28 -6.51 4.50 1.78
CA ILE A 28 -5.30 3.74 1.42
C ILE A 28 -4.85 4.12 0.00
N VAL A 29 -5.79 4.15 -0.95
CA VAL A 29 -5.51 4.52 -2.35
C VAL A 29 -5.00 5.96 -2.45
N GLU A 30 -5.65 6.91 -1.78
CA GLU A 30 -5.21 8.30 -1.72
C GLU A 30 -3.81 8.43 -1.13
N ALA A 31 -3.51 7.73 -0.03
CA ALA A 31 -2.19 7.74 0.57
C ALA A 31 -1.11 7.22 -0.39
N LEU A 32 -1.39 6.14 -1.13
CA LEU A 32 -0.46 5.56 -2.10
C LEU A 32 -0.16 6.51 -3.26
N THR A 33 -1.13 7.29 -3.74
CA THR A 33 -0.90 8.21 -4.86
C THR A 33 -0.08 9.44 -4.45
N ILE A 34 -0.13 9.85 -3.18
CA ILE A 34 0.62 11.01 -2.69
C ILE A 34 1.92 10.66 -1.95
N ALA A 35 2.17 9.39 -1.62
CA ALA A 35 3.31 8.96 -0.80
C ALA A 35 4.68 9.45 -1.32
N HIS A 36 4.87 9.52 -2.63
CA HIS A 36 6.10 10.03 -3.25
C HIS A 36 6.40 11.51 -2.93
N LYS A 37 5.39 12.29 -2.54
CA LYS A 37 5.52 13.72 -2.22
C LYS A 37 5.96 13.99 -0.78
N ILE A 38 5.94 12.98 0.10
CA ILE A 38 6.30 13.15 1.51
C ILE A 38 7.78 13.52 1.66
N ARG A 39 8.64 12.96 0.80
CA ARG A 39 10.10 13.18 0.78
C ARG A 39 10.60 13.25 -0.65
N PRO A 40 10.38 14.39 -1.34
CA PRO A 40 10.66 14.50 -2.77
C PRO A 40 12.16 14.31 -3.10
N GLU A 41 13.06 14.52 -2.15
CA GLU A 41 14.50 14.29 -2.30
C GLU A 41 14.90 12.81 -2.28
N ARG A 42 13.98 11.93 -1.87
CA ARG A 42 14.22 10.49 -1.70
C ARG A 42 13.65 9.71 -2.87
N TYR A 43 14.52 9.19 -3.71
CA TYR A 43 14.14 8.24 -4.75
C TYR A 43 13.63 6.91 -4.15
N THR A 44 12.50 6.42 -4.67
CA THR A 44 11.89 5.13 -4.30
C THR A 44 11.29 4.44 -5.53
N ILE A 45 10.74 3.23 -5.36
CA ILE A 45 10.03 2.51 -6.43
C ILE A 45 8.78 3.26 -6.95
N LEU A 46 8.26 4.24 -6.21
CA LEU A 46 7.13 5.07 -6.64
C LEU A 46 7.54 6.13 -7.68
N GLY A 47 8.84 6.35 -7.88
CA GLY A 47 9.36 7.36 -8.80
C GLY A 47 8.92 8.79 -8.48
N GLU A 48 9.19 9.72 -9.41
CA GLU A 48 8.85 11.13 -9.24
C GLU A 48 7.36 11.44 -9.48
N LYS A 49 6.69 10.64 -10.31
CA LYS A 49 5.29 10.85 -10.69
C LYS A 49 4.29 10.12 -9.77
N GLY A 50 4.77 9.18 -8.95
CA GLY A 50 3.91 8.35 -8.10
C GLY A 50 3.07 7.34 -8.87
N LEU A 51 2.14 6.72 -8.16
CA LEU A 51 1.14 5.82 -8.75
C LEU A 51 -0.07 6.61 -9.27
N THR A 52 -0.62 6.18 -10.41
CA THR A 52 -1.97 6.61 -10.79
C THR A 52 -3.00 6.00 -9.83
N ARG A 53 -4.19 6.60 -9.74
CA ARG A 53 -5.26 6.09 -8.87
C ARG A 53 -5.68 4.68 -9.27
N GLU A 54 -5.71 4.39 -10.58
CA GLU A 54 -6.04 3.07 -11.14
C GLU A 54 -4.98 2.03 -10.77
N ALA A 55 -3.70 2.38 -10.88
CA ALA A 55 -2.59 1.52 -10.47
C ALA A 55 -2.63 1.22 -8.97
N ALA A 56 -2.92 2.24 -8.15
CA ALA A 56 -3.06 2.07 -6.71
C ALA A 56 -4.24 1.14 -6.35
N TRP A 57 -5.41 1.31 -6.97
CA TRP A 57 -6.56 0.40 -6.80
C TRP A 57 -6.23 -1.04 -7.20
N ARG A 58 -5.56 -1.23 -8.34
CA ARG A 58 -5.13 -2.55 -8.80
C ARG A 58 -4.17 -3.19 -7.80
N LEU A 59 -3.19 -2.44 -7.31
CA LEU A 59 -2.21 -2.89 -6.33
C LEU A 59 -2.87 -3.38 -5.03
N VAL A 60 -3.77 -2.59 -4.44
CA VAL A 60 -4.41 -2.96 -3.17
C VAL A 60 -5.31 -4.20 -3.29
N LYS A 61 -5.93 -4.41 -4.46
CA LYS A 61 -6.72 -5.62 -4.77
C LYS A 61 -5.82 -6.84 -4.97
N GLU A 62 -4.79 -6.72 -5.81
CA GLU A 62 -3.87 -7.83 -6.11
C GLU A 62 -3.08 -8.31 -4.87
N THR A 63 -2.75 -7.38 -3.98
CA THR A 63 -2.06 -7.68 -2.72
C THR A 63 -3.02 -8.09 -1.60
N GLY A 64 -4.33 -7.96 -1.81
CA GLY A 64 -5.39 -8.24 -0.85
C GLY A 64 -5.33 -7.39 0.41
N ILE A 65 -4.89 -6.13 0.27
CA ILE A 65 -5.02 -5.11 1.31
C ILE A 65 -6.50 -4.74 1.50
N ILE A 66 -7.27 -4.76 0.41
CA ILE A 66 -8.72 -4.60 0.39
C ILE A 66 -9.41 -5.86 -0.16
#